data_AF-A0AAN9YXN9-F1
#
_entry.id   AF-A0AAN9YXN9-F1
#
_cell.length_a   1.000
_cell.length_b   1.000
_cell.length_c   1.000
_cell.angle_alpha   90.00
_cell.angle_beta   90.00
_cell.angle_gamma   90.00
#
_symmetry.space_group_name_H-M   'P 1'
#
loop_
_entity.id
_entity.type
_entity.pdbx_description
1 polymer ?
#
loop_
_entity_poly.entity_id
_entity_poly.type
_entity_poly.pdbx_seq_one_letter_code
_entity_poly.pdbx_strand_id
1 'polypeptide(L)'
;MRYHCSVLDAGRSSGTKAFAMHTYNDPPCQRKRNDTLLDGFSKAQEQKLRSRKKADKNMTDEDKWREIYLILFPDDDVETIPSPYYGDILFDKGSLEAYRDSPESFIEFARREFPQFVRRELEVLFQTEFRDIGELIRPRIQEMMLMLQPRLT
;
A
#
# COMPACT_ATOMS: atom_id res chain seq x y z
N MET A 1 -6.88 -1.75 1.85
CA MET A 1 -8.21 -2.08 2.41
C MET A 1 -8.58 -1.01 3.43
N ARG A 2 -9.50 -0.09 3.09
CA ARG A 2 -10.11 0.84 4.07
C ARG A 2 -11.52 0.33 4.38
N TYR A 3 -11.86 0.28 5.66
CA TYR A 3 -13.16 -0.19 6.14
C TYR A 3 -14.04 1.03 6.42
N HIS A 4 -15.27 1.04 5.88
CA HIS A 4 -16.25 2.11 6.13
C HIS A 4 -17.31 1.60 7.12
N CYS A 5 -17.54 2.32 8.21
CA CYS A 5 -18.60 2.03 9.19
C CYS A 5 -19.76 3.00 8.95
N SER A 6 -21.00 2.49 8.94
CA SER A 6 -22.23 3.23 8.61
C SER A 6 -22.81 4.03 9.80
N VAL A 7 -22.08 4.11 10.92
CA VAL A 7 -22.51 4.84 12.12
C VAL A 7 -21.94 6.27 12.16
N LEU A 8 -21.15 6.66 11.15
CA LEU A 8 -20.53 7.98 11.05
C LEU A 8 -21.39 9.02 10.29
N ASP A 9 -22.70 9.04 10.51
CA ASP A 9 -23.54 10.20 10.15
C ASP A 9 -23.58 11.28 11.25
N ALA A 10 -22.75 11.16 12.28
CA ALA A 10 -22.54 12.25 13.24
C ALA A 10 -21.11 12.24 13.77
N GLY A 11 -20.29 13.20 13.33
CA GLY A 11 -19.06 13.57 14.02
C GLY A 11 -17.79 12.97 13.44
N ARG A 12 -17.18 13.72 12.52
CA ARG A 12 -15.79 13.60 12.08
C ARG A 12 -14.85 13.53 13.30
N SER A 13 -14.19 12.39 13.54
CA SER A 13 -13.06 12.32 14.47
C SER A 13 -11.82 11.77 13.77
N SER A 14 -10.90 12.68 13.44
CA SER A 14 -9.56 12.40 12.96
C SER A 14 -8.70 11.88 14.12
N GLY A 15 -8.34 10.59 14.13
CA GLY A 15 -7.36 10.08 15.08
C GLY A 15 -7.28 8.55 15.15
N THR A 16 -6.09 7.99 15.00
CA THR A 16 -5.80 6.54 15.07
C THR A 16 -6.17 5.89 16.41
N LYS A 17 -6.31 6.68 17.48
CA LYS A 17 -6.80 6.22 18.80
C LYS A 17 -8.31 5.88 18.80
N ALA A 18 -9.10 6.43 17.88
CA ALA A 18 -10.54 6.17 17.80
C ALA A 18 -10.87 4.77 17.22
N PHE A 19 -9.94 4.15 16.49
CA PHE A 19 -10.14 2.85 15.86
C PHE A 19 -10.13 1.68 16.86
N ALA A 20 -9.23 1.72 17.86
CA ALA A 20 -9.13 0.66 18.86
C ALA A 20 -10.31 0.68 19.85
N MET A 21 -10.90 1.84 20.13
CA MET A 21 -12.01 1.95 21.07
C MET A 21 -13.34 1.50 20.44
N HIS A 22 -13.50 1.66 19.13
CA HIS A 22 -14.68 1.20 18.38
C HIS A 22 -14.88 -0.32 18.47
N THR A 23 -13.83 -1.15 18.51
CA THR A 23 -13.99 -2.62 18.54
C THR A 23 -14.59 -3.16 19.85
N TYR A 24 -14.64 -2.34 20.90
CA TYR A 24 -15.19 -2.70 22.21
C TYR A 24 -16.59 -2.11 22.49
N ASN A 25 -17.20 -1.39 21.53
CA ASN A 25 -18.56 -0.88 21.70
C ASN A 25 -19.59 -2.02 21.78
N ASP A 26 -20.65 -1.84 22.56
CA ASP A 26 -21.82 -2.73 22.64
C ASP A 26 -23.05 -2.02 22.02
N PRO A 27 -23.63 -2.52 20.92
CA PRO A 27 -23.27 -3.75 20.22
C PRO A 27 -21.94 -3.63 19.44
N PRO A 28 -21.17 -4.74 19.36
CA PRO A 28 -19.93 -4.78 18.59
C PRO A 28 -20.24 -4.46 17.13
N CYS A 29 -19.42 -3.60 16.53
CA CYS A 29 -19.61 -3.22 15.14
C CYS A 29 -19.62 -4.45 14.24
N GLN A 30 -20.75 -4.64 13.57
CA GLN A 30 -20.91 -5.74 12.63
C GLN A 30 -20.00 -5.50 11.44
N ARG A 31 -18.99 -6.36 11.28
CA ARG A 31 -18.11 -6.37 10.11
C ARG A 31 -18.94 -6.67 8.87
N LYS A 32 -19.41 -5.64 8.19
CA LYS A 32 -19.98 -5.77 6.85
C LYS A 32 -18.86 -6.29 5.96
N ARG A 33 -19.04 -7.49 5.42
CA ARG A 33 -18.21 -7.91 4.28
C ARG A 33 -18.55 -6.91 3.17
N ASN A 34 -17.55 -6.20 2.67
CA ASN A 34 -17.69 -5.46 1.42
C ASN A 34 -17.81 -6.51 0.31
N ASP A 35 -18.95 -7.19 0.23
CA ASP A 35 -19.27 -8.16 -0.82
C ASP A 35 -19.49 -7.43 -2.16
N THR A 36 -19.69 -6.12 -2.09
CA THR A 36 -19.57 -5.22 -3.22
C THR A 36 -18.08 -4.96 -3.49
N LEU A 37 -17.56 -5.54 -4.57
CA LEU A 37 -16.35 -5.06 -5.25
C LEU A 37 -16.58 -3.62 -5.73
N LEU A 38 -16.57 -2.66 -4.81
CA LEU A 38 -16.50 -1.23 -5.09
C LEU A 38 -15.06 -0.86 -5.38
N ASP A 39 -14.45 -1.56 -6.35
CA ASP A 39 -13.16 -1.12 -6.86
C ASP A 39 -13.44 -0.17 -8.03
N GLY A 40 -13.47 1.12 -7.72
CA GLY A 40 -13.54 2.19 -8.71
C GLY A 40 -14.85 2.98 -8.76
N PHE A 41 -14.96 3.79 -9.80
CA PHE A 41 -16.13 4.62 -10.12
C PHE A 41 -17.05 3.88 -11.11
N SER A 42 -18.33 4.23 -11.12
CA SER A 42 -19.33 3.61 -12.01
C SER A 42 -19.05 3.89 -13.49
N LYS A 43 -19.60 3.05 -14.39
CA LYS A 43 -19.53 3.30 -15.85
C LYS A 43 -20.10 4.65 -16.26
N ALA A 44 -21.10 5.16 -15.53
CA ALA A 44 -21.66 6.49 -15.76
C ALA A 44 -20.65 7.60 -15.38
N GLN A 45 -19.94 7.43 -14.26
CA GLN A 45 -18.84 8.32 -13.88
C GLN A 45 -17.67 8.23 -14.88
N GLU A 46 -17.33 7.03 -15.37
CA GLU A 46 -16.34 6.85 -16.43
C GLU A 46 -16.72 7.63 -17.68
N GLN A 47 -17.97 7.49 -18.11
CA GLN A 47 -18.47 8.19 -19.28
C GLN A 47 -18.39 9.69 -19.11
N LYS A 48 -18.77 10.23 -17.94
CA LYS A 48 -18.65 11.67 -17.61
C LYS A 48 -17.20 12.15 -17.63
N LEU A 49 -16.28 11.38 -17.06
CA LEU A 49 -14.84 11.69 -17.07
C LEU A 49 -14.28 11.71 -18.50
N ARG A 50 -14.67 10.74 -19.35
CA ARG A 50 -14.25 10.65 -20.75
C ARG A 50 -14.90 11.72 -21.64
N SER A 51 -16.16 12.06 -21.37
CA SER A 51 -16.93 13.03 -22.14
C SER A 51 -16.65 14.48 -21.77
N ARG A 52 -15.82 14.72 -20.75
CA ARG A 52 -15.33 16.05 -20.36
C ARG A 52 -14.54 16.62 -21.53
N LYS A 53 -15.28 17.18 -22.50
CA LYS A 53 -14.78 17.85 -23.69
C LYS A 53 -13.80 18.90 -23.22
N LYS A 54 -12.59 18.87 -23.81
CA LYS A 54 -11.49 19.85 -23.68
C LYS A 54 -11.93 21.02 -22.82
N ALA A 55 -11.58 20.97 -21.53
CA ALA A 55 -11.85 22.01 -20.56
C ALA A 55 -11.72 23.36 -21.26
N ASP A 56 -12.75 24.20 -21.17
CA ASP A 56 -12.75 25.51 -21.80
C ASP A 56 -11.39 26.15 -21.57
N LYS A 57 -10.82 26.81 -22.59
CA LYS A 57 -9.47 27.40 -22.51
C LYS A 57 -9.27 28.33 -21.31
N ASN A 58 -10.36 28.76 -20.69
CA ASN A 58 -10.42 29.67 -19.55
C ASN A 58 -10.53 28.97 -18.19
N MET A 59 -10.61 27.64 -18.12
CA MET A 59 -10.67 26.91 -16.84
C MET A 59 -9.29 26.81 -16.20
N THR A 60 -9.23 27.17 -14.92
CA THR A 60 -8.04 26.94 -14.09
C THR A 60 -7.87 25.46 -13.78
N ASP A 61 -6.72 25.07 -13.22
CA ASP A 61 -6.50 23.68 -12.84
C ASP A 61 -7.32 23.29 -11.60
N GLU A 62 -7.60 24.25 -10.74
CA GLU A 62 -8.50 24.13 -9.59
C GLU A 62 -9.95 23.87 -10.03
N ASP A 63 -10.42 24.56 -11.08
CA ASP A 63 -11.75 24.32 -11.63
C ASP A 63 -11.86 22.91 -12.21
N LYS A 64 -10.84 22.47 -12.97
CA LYS A 64 -10.79 21.11 -13.51
C LYS A 64 -10.77 20.05 -12.41
N TRP A 65 -10.02 20.31 -11.34
CA TRP A 65 -9.95 19.42 -10.19
C TRP A 65 -11.30 19.29 -9.48
N ARG A 66 -11.97 20.42 -9.19
CA ARG A 66 -13.31 20.43 -8.59
C ARG A 66 -14.30 19.62 -9.42
N GLU A 67 -14.27 19.78 -10.73
CA GLU A 67 -15.17 19.05 -11.63
C GLU A 67 -14.92 17.53 -11.58
N ILE A 68 -13.66 17.11 -11.63
CA ILE A 68 -13.29 15.69 -11.48
C ILE A 68 -13.78 15.15 -10.13
N TYR A 69 -13.53 15.91 -9.07
CA TYR A 69 -13.87 15.51 -7.70
C TYR A 69 -15.37 15.28 -7.56
N LEU A 70 -16.20 16.22 -8.03
CA LEU A 70 -17.67 16.12 -7.97
C LEU A 70 -18.23 15.00 -8.86
N ILE A 71 -17.55 14.61 -9.93
CA ILE A 71 -17.94 13.42 -10.69
C ILE A 71 -17.72 12.15 -9.85
N LEU A 72 -16.62 12.07 -9.12
CA LEU A 72 -16.25 10.91 -8.31
C LEU A 72 -17.05 10.86 -6.98
N PHE A 73 -17.33 12.02 -6.40
CA PHE A 73 -17.97 12.20 -5.10
C PHE A 73 -19.12 13.23 -5.22
N PRO A 74 -20.26 12.83 -5.83
CA PRO A 74 -21.36 13.76 -6.09
C PRO A 74 -22.12 14.21 -4.82
N ASP A 75 -21.99 13.46 -3.73
CA ASP A 75 -22.68 13.73 -2.46
C ASP A 75 -21.86 14.61 -1.51
N ASP A 76 -20.60 14.91 -1.85
CA ASP A 76 -19.72 15.76 -1.06
C ASP A 76 -20.05 17.25 -1.28
N ASP A 77 -19.95 18.04 -0.22
CA ASP A 77 -20.18 19.49 -0.28
C ASP A 77 -19.01 20.20 -0.98
N VAL A 78 -19.32 21.22 -1.78
CA VAL A 78 -18.36 21.97 -2.60
C VAL A 78 -17.28 22.63 -1.73
N GLU A 79 -17.65 23.09 -0.54
CA GLU A 79 -16.74 23.71 0.43
C GLU A 79 -15.78 22.70 1.07
N THR A 80 -16.05 21.39 0.94
CA THR A 80 -15.20 20.32 1.47
C THR A 80 -14.21 19.76 0.46
N ILE A 81 -14.28 20.21 -0.80
CA ILE A 81 -13.38 19.75 -1.86
C ILE A 81 -11.95 20.15 -1.49
N PRO A 82 -11.01 19.19 -1.42
CA PRO A 82 -9.62 19.50 -1.11
C PRO A 82 -8.98 20.32 -2.23
N SER A 83 -7.99 21.15 -1.89
CA SER A 83 -7.15 21.81 -2.88
C SER A 83 -6.42 20.77 -3.76
N PRO A 84 -6.27 20.98 -5.08
CA PRO A 84 -5.47 20.11 -5.94
C PRO A 84 -3.97 20.21 -5.65
N TYR A 85 -3.55 21.30 -5.02
CA TYR A 85 -2.16 21.50 -4.64
C TYR A 85 -1.95 20.95 -3.24
N TYR A 86 -0.72 20.51 -3.00
CA TYR A 86 -0.24 20.29 -1.64
C TYR A 86 -0.41 21.59 -0.87
N GLY A 87 -1.38 21.64 0.04
CA GLY A 87 -1.41 22.71 1.02
C GLY A 87 -0.11 22.63 1.81
N ASP A 88 0.52 23.77 2.06
CA ASP A 88 1.29 23.92 3.28
C ASP A 88 0.28 23.75 4.40
N ILE A 89 0.07 22.50 4.79
CA ILE A 89 -0.90 22.19 5.81
C ILE A 89 -0.38 22.93 7.03
N LEU A 90 -1.13 23.95 7.45
CA LEU A 90 -0.93 24.68 8.70
C LEU A 90 -1.26 23.74 9.88
N PHE A 91 -0.78 22.51 9.83
CA PHE A 91 -0.52 21.74 11.02
C PHE A 91 0.49 22.55 11.81
N ASP A 92 0.09 22.92 13.01
CA ASP A 92 0.96 23.43 14.06
C ASP A 92 2.37 22.89 13.88
N LYS A 93 3.33 23.80 13.73
CA LYS A 93 4.69 23.54 13.23
C LYS A 93 5.42 22.47 14.05
N GLY A 94 4.91 22.12 15.24
CA GLY A 94 5.39 21.03 16.10
C GLY A 94 4.95 19.61 15.69
N SER A 95 3.91 19.41 14.87
CA SER A 95 3.43 18.06 14.50
C SER A 95 3.85 17.60 13.10
N LEU A 96 4.40 18.50 12.26
CA LEU A 96 4.80 18.17 10.88
C LEU A 96 6.17 17.46 10.81
N GLU A 97 7.05 17.66 11.80
CA GLU A 97 8.34 16.93 11.86
C GLU A 97 8.16 15.43 12.10
N ALA A 98 7.04 15.02 12.71
CA ALA A 98 6.75 13.61 12.95
C ALA A 98 6.21 12.85 11.72
N TYR A 99 5.75 13.56 10.68
CA TYR A 99 5.09 12.95 9.51
C TYR A 99 5.77 13.26 8.17
N ARG A 100 6.83 14.08 8.17
CA ARG A 100 7.75 14.11 7.05
C ARG A 100 8.55 12.81 7.14
N ASP A 101 8.01 11.73 6.55
CA ASP A 101 8.80 10.54 6.20
C ASP A 101 9.90 11.06 5.28
N SER A 102 11.02 11.40 5.90
CA SER A 102 12.10 12.03 5.20
C SER A 102 12.71 10.94 4.31
N PRO A 103 13.23 11.28 3.12
CA PRO A 103 13.91 10.30 2.28
C PRO A 103 14.92 9.46 3.08
N GLU A 104 15.52 10.04 4.11
CA GLU A 104 16.43 9.40 5.04
C GLU A 104 15.75 8.31 5.91
N SER A 105 14.54 8.54 6.47
CA SER A 105 13.82 7.50 7.23
C SER A 105 13.40 6.32 6.35
N PHE A 106 12.98 6.59 5.11
CA PHE A 106 12.73 5.55 4.14
C PHE A 106 14.01 4.78 3.78
N ILE A 107 15.14 5.48 3.59
CA ILE A 107 16.44 4.85 3.31
C ILE A 107 16.88 3.96 4.48
N GLU A 108 16.73 4.40 5.73
CA GLU A 108 17.05 3.60 6.90
C GLU A 108 16.16 2.37 7.03
N PHE A 109 14.85 2.54 6.81
CA PHE A 109 13.91 1.43 6.75
C PHE A 109 14.29 0.43 5.65
N ALA A 110 14.57 0.91 4.43
CA ALA A 110 14.99 0.08 3.32
C ALA A 110 16.28 -0.66 3.63
N ARG A 111 17.29 0.00 4.22
CA ARG A 111 18.54 -0.66 4.64
C ARG A 111 18.31 -1.76 5.68
N ARG A 112 17.33 -1.60 6.58
CA ARG A 112 17.03 -2.58 7.63
C ARG A 112 16.22 -3.76 7.12
N GLU A 113 15.19 -3.50 6.33
CA GLU A 113 14.21 -4.53 5.94
C GLU A 113 14.56 -5.20 4.61
N PHE A 114 15.14 -4.49 3.65
CA PHE A 114 15.42 -5.01 2.31
C PHE A 114 16.35 -6.22 2.30
N PRO A 115 17.47 -6.27 3.06
CA PRO A 115 18.33 -7.44 3.11
C PRO A 115 17.60 -8.70 3.61
N GLN A 116 16.59 -8.55 4.48
CA GLN A 116 15.82 -9.69 4.98
C GLN A 116 14.85 -10.24 3.94
N PHE A 117 14.30 -9.38 3.08
CA PHE A 117 13.50 -9.80 1.94
C PHE A 117 14.38 -10.49 0.89
N VAL A 118 15.50 -9.88 0.53
CA VAL A 118 16.46 -10.45 -0.44
C VAL A 118 16.97 -11.81 0.03
N ARG A 119 17.33 -11.97 1.31
CA ARG A 119 17.78 -13.28 1.84
C ARG A 119 16.71 -14.36 1.69
N ARG A 120 15.45 -14.05 2.03
CA ARG A 120 14.34 -15.01 1.90
C ARG A 120 14.14 -15.45 0.45
N GLU A 121 14.13 -14.51 -0.48
CA GLU A 121 13.99 -14.84 -1.90
C GLU A 121 15.19 -15.62 -2.44
N LEU A 122 16.42 -15.24 -2.04
CA LEU A 122 17.63 -15.97 -2.41
C LEU A 122 17.63 -17.41 -1.84
N GLU A 123 17.15 -17.62 -0.61
CA GLU A 123 17.03 -18.96 -0.04
C GLU A 123 16.04 -19.82 -0.83
N VAL A 124 14.90 -19.26 -1.25
CA VAL A 124 13.92 -19.97 -2.10
C VAL A 124 14.52 -20.31 -3.47
N LEU A 125 15.19 -19.35 -4.12
CA LEU A 125 15.86 -19.58 -5.39
C LEU A 125 16.94 -20.64 -5.26
N PHE A 126 17.78 -20.54 -4.23
CA PHE A 126 18.83 -21.53 -3.98
C PHE A 126 18.25 -22.93 -3.74
N GLN A 127 17.20 -23.06 -2.92
CA GLN A 127 16.54 -24.35 -2.69
C GLN A 127 15.87 -24.91 -3.94
N THR A 128 15.44 -24.07 -4.87
CA THR A 128 14.78 -24.48 -6.10
C THR A 128 15.79 -24.89 -7.16
N GLU A 129 16.79 -24.04 -7.42
CA GLU A 129 17.80 -24.27 -8.47
C GLU A 129 18.86 -25.30 -8.05
N PHE A 130 19.24 -25.34 -6.77
CA PHE A 130 20.32 -26.19 -6.26
C PHE A 130 19.82 -27.46 -5.58
N ARG A 131 18.53 -27.80 -5.70
CA ARG A 131 17.93 -28.99 -5.08
C ARG A 131 18.70 -30.28 -5.40
N ASP A 132 19.13 -30.42 -6.65
CA ASP A 132 19.72 -31.67 -7.16
C ASP A 132 21.25 -31.66 -7.14
N ILE A 133 21.89 -30.57 -6.73
CA ILE A 133 23.35 -30.44 -6.74
C ILE A 133 24.01 -31.37 -5.73
N GLY A 134 23.36 -31.63 -4.60
CA GLY A 134 23.81 -32.64 -3.65
C GLY A 134 23.86 -34.05 -4.26
N GLU A 135 22.85 -34.41 -5.05
CA GLU A 135 22.80 -35.71 -5.75
C GLU A 135 23.77 -35.75 -6.94
N LEU A 136 23.97 -34.63 -7.64
CA LEU A 136 24.94 -34.51 -8.73
C LEU A 136 26.40 -34.68 -8.26
N ILE A 137 26.75 -34.11 -7.10
CA ILE A 137 28.12 -34.10 -6.59
C ILE A 137 28.43 -35.39 -5.80
N ARG A 138 27.41 -36.07 -5.26
CA ARG A 138 27.55 -37.31 -4.49
C ARG A 138 28.40 -38.41 -5.18
N PRO A 139 28.18 -38.79 -6.45
CA PRO A 139 29.00 -39.82 -7.10
C PRO A 139 30.47 -39.41 -7.23
N ARG A 140 30.76 -38.12 -7.47
CA ARG A 140 32.14 -37.60 -7.52
C ARG A 140 32.84 -37.64 -6.17
N ILE A 141 32.12 -37.37 -5.08
CA ILE A 141 32.66 -37.49 -3.71
C ILE A 141 33.00 -38.95 -3.42
N GLN A 142 32.11 -39.88 -3.77
CA GLN A 142 32.33 -41.31 -3.59
C GLN A 142 33.55 -41.79 -4.39
N GLU A 143 33.67 -41.37 -5.65
CA GLU A 143 34.84 -41.65 -6.49
C GLU A 143 36.13 -41.10 -5.88
N MET A 144 36.13 -39.85 -5.39
CA MET A 144 37.29 -39.27 -4.69
C MET A 144 37.65 -40.03 -3.42
N MET A 145 36.67 -40.44 -2.59
CA MET A 145 36.94 -41.23 -1.40
C MET A 145 37.58 -42.58 -1.75
N LEU A 146 37.06 -43.26 -2.79
CA LEU A 146 37.62 -44.52 -3.28
C LEU A 146 39.05 -44.35 -3.82
N MET A 147 39.35 -43.24 -4.50
CA MET A 147 40.70 -42.94 -5.00
C MET A 147 41.70 -42.62 -3.88
N LEU A 148 41.24 -42.09 -2.74
CA LEU A 148 42.10 -41.68 -1.63
C LEU A 148 42.30 -42.80 -0.59
N GLN A 149 41.38 -43.77 -0.47
CA GLN A 149 41.47 -44.89 0.46
C GLN A 149 42.79 -45.69 0.38
N PRO A 150 43.33 -46.05 -0.80
CA PRO A 150 44.57 -46.81 -0.91
C PRO A 150 45.82 -46.04 -0.47
N ARG A 151 45.73 -44.71 -0.32
CA ARG A 151 46.84 -43.85 0.12
C ARG A 151 46.91 -43.67 1.63
N LEU A 152 45.90 -44.17 2.35
CA LEU A 152 45.77 -44.07 3.80
C LEU A 152 46.02 -45.40 4.52
N THR A 153 46.30 -46.47 3.77
CA THR A 153 46.74 -47.80 4.23
C THR A 153 48.16 -48.06 3.79
#